data_AF-A0AAI9DK94-F1
#
_entry.id   AF-A0AAI9DK94-F1
#
_cell.length_a   1.000
_cell.length_b   1.000
_cell.length_c   1.000
_cell.angle_alpha   90.00
_cell.angle_beta   90.00
_cell.angle_gamma   90.00
#
_symmetry.space_group_name_H-M   'P 1'
#
loop_
_entity.id
_entity.type
_entity.pdbx_description
1 polymer ?
#
loop_
_entity_poly.entity_id
_entity_poly.type
_entity_poly.pdbx_seq_one_letter_code
_entity_poly.pdbx_strand_id
1 'polypeptide(L)'
;MSFEFSQSPQALWIYQYGTDGVYIGSVFMTIPAGTGLPASTTHLPCEPAQGQTGIFTDGQWQYVDDIRGQRYWDEHGTGFVISSLSEALPDWAITLEPPAAEPGHVLQFAGGQWLQVEDKTGSAFYESDGTKHIVTSAWFTLPAGCTFIEPPESKPTFVTRWNGTEWVYVKDLRGLTVWNTATKEASTIIELGPVPDGYTRLIPGQFDEWDGTAWVKNIALEDEYLQEQAESRKADLLAEASQQIAVLTYAADSGQATDDEAAMLAKWQDYRLSLSRIDTASSDIAWPQKP
;
A
#
# COMPACT_ATOMS: atom_id res chain seq x y z
N MET A 1 -53.82 13.82 -46.21
CA MET A 1 -55.07 14.44 -46.69
C MET A 1 -55.46 15.54 -45.73
N SER A 2 -55.79 16.74 -46.22
CA SER A 2 -56.23 17.86 -45.39
C SER A 2 -57.72 17.75 -45.09
N PHE A 3 -58.13 18.12 -43.87
CA PHE A 3 -59.55 18.22 -43.50
C PHE A 3 -60.23 19.32 -44.32
N GLU A 4 -61.41 19.05 -44.88
CA GLU A 4 -62.21 20.02 -45.62
C GLU A 4 -63.38 20.55 -44.78
N PHE A 5 -63.60 21.86 -44.80
CA PHE A 5 -64.71 22.49 -44.08
C PHE A 5 -66.07 22.10 -44.68
N SER A 6 -67.02 21.72 -43.83
CA SER A 6 -68.39 21.43 -44.22
C SER A 6 -69.33 22.60 -43.95
N GLN A 7 -70.33 22.79 -44.83
CA GLN A 7 -71.44 23.74 -44.65
C GLN A 7 -72.54 23.19 -43.71
N SER A 8 -72.40 21.94 -43.23
CA SER A 8 -73.29 21.29 -42.27
C SER A 8 -72.50 20.63 -41.13
N PRO A 9 -73.05 20.50 -39.91
CA PRO A 9 -72.35 19.84 -38.81
C PRO A 9 -71.96 18.39 -39.15
N GLN A 10 -70.74 17.98 -38.79
CA GLN A 10 -70.23 16.63 -39.05
C GLN A 10 -69.97 15.91 -37.72
N ALA A 11 -70.55 14.72 -37.53
CA ALA A 11 -70.21 13.84 -36.41
C ALA A 11 -69.20 12.80 -36.87
N LEU A 12 -67.99 12.84 -36.31
CA LEU A 12 -66.91 11.92 -36.66
C LEU A 12 -66.01 11.60 -35.45
N TRP A 13 -65.25 10.52 -35.58
CA TRP A 13 -64.14 10.24 -34.67
C TRP A 13 -62.99 11.18 -34.98
N ILE A 14 -62.48 11.83 -33.93
CA ILE A 14 -61.23 12.57 -33.98
C ILE A 14 -60.19 11.88 -33.09
N TYR A 15 -58.95 11.92 -33.53
CA TYR A 15 -57.82 11.28 -32.87
C TYR A 15 -56.92 12.38 -32.33
N GLN A 16 -56.70 12.34 -31.02
CA GLN A 16 -55.97 13.35 -30.27
C GLN A 16 -54.52 12.93 -30.12
N TYR A 17 -53.61 13.89 -30.21
CA TYR A 17 -52.20 13.69 -29.98
C TYR A 17 -51.62 14.75 -29.02
N GLY A 18 -50.57 14.37 -28.29
CA GLY A 18 -49.83 15.24 -27.38
C GLY A 18 -49.04 16.32 -28.12
N THR A 19 -48.37 17.20 -27.37
CA THR A 19 -47.46 18.22 -27.94
C THR A 19 -46.26 17.61 -28.66
N ASP A 20 -45.94 16.37 -28.34
CA ASP A 20 -44.92 15.51 -28.94
C ASP A 20 -45.46 14.66 -30.11
N GLY A 21 -46.73 14.85 -30.49
CA GLY A 21 -47.40 14.07 -31.54
C GLY A 21 -47.87 12.68 -31.09
N VAL A 22 -47.59 12.25 -29.86
CA VAL A 22 -47.95 10.91 -29.39
C VAL A 22 -49.46 10.78 -29.29
N TYR A 23 -50.03 9.70 -29.82
CA TYR A 23 -51.45 9.38 -29.70
C TYR A 23 -51.86 9.26 -28.23
N ILE A 24 -52.86 10.05 -27.79
CA ILE A 24 -53.34 10.06 -26.40
C ILE A 24 -54.79 9.57 -26.27
N GLY A 25 -55.52 9.43 -27.37
CA GLY A 25 -56.87 8.89 -27.36
C GLY A 25 -57.72 9.34 -28.54
N SER A 26 -58.93 8.81 -28.62
CA SER A 26 -59.92 9.14 -29.64
C SER A 26 -61.23 9.56 -28.99
N VAL A 27 -61.90 10.56 -29.56
CA VAL A 27 -63.21 11.02 -29.10
C VAL A 27 -64.16 11.17 -30.28
N PHE A 28 -65.41 10.75 -30.08
CA PHE A 28 -66.48 10.98 -31.04
C PHE A 28 -67.11 12.35 -30.74
N MET A 29 -67.08 13.27 -31.70
CA MET A 29 -67.63 14.62 -31.52
C MET A 29 -68.32 15.16 -32.77
N THR A 30 -69.14 16.20 -32.56
CA THR A 30 -69.75 16.95 -33.65
C THR A 30 -68.96 18.24 -33.92
N ILE A 31 -68.45 18.40 -35.14
CA ILE A 31 -67.78 19.60 -35.63
C ILE A 31 -68.85 20.54 -36.24
N PRO A 32 -69.04 21.76 -35.72
CA PRO A 32 -69.99 22.72 -36.27
C PRO A 32 -69.69 23.11 -37.74
N ALA A 33 -70.73 23.47 -38.48
CA ALA A 33 -70.58 23.98 -39.85
C ALA A 33 -69.63 25.19 -39.91
N GLY A 34 -68.74 25.21 -40.89
CA GLY A 34 -67.76 26.29 -41.12
C GLY A 34 -66.58 26.33 -40.13
N THR A 35 -66.38 25.31 -39.29
CA THR A 35 -65.28 25.25 -38.30
C THR A 35 -64.28 24.14 -38.61
N GLY A 36 -63.04 24.31 -38.13
CA GLY A 36 -61.96 23.33 -38.27
C GLY A 36 -61.90 22.35 -37.11
N LEU A 37 -61.00 21.37 -37.24
CA LEU A 37 -60.71 20.43 -36.16
C LEU A 37 -60.11 21.17 -34.94
N PRO A 38 -60.39 20.72 -33.71
CA PRO A 38 -59.69 21.22 -32.52
C PRO A 38 -58.17 21.09 -32.64
N ALA A 39 -57.44 21.93 -31.91
CA ALA A 39 -55.98 21.85 -31.88
C ALA A 39 -55.48 20.47 -31.41
N SER A 40 -54.38 20.01 -32.00
CA SER A 40 -53.77 18.70 -31.73
C SER A 40 -54.70 17.50 -31.98
N THR A 41 -55.52 17.60 -33.03
CA THR A 41 -56.40 16.50 -33.46
C THR A 41 -56.33 16.27 -34.96
N THR A 42 -56.62 15.04 -35.38
CA THR A 42 -56.74 14.65 -36.78
C THR A 42 -57.99 13.79 -36.99
N HIS A 43 -58.54 13.81 -38.20
CA HIS A 43 -59.62 12.92 -38.64
C HIS A 43 -59.07 11.59 -39.19
N LEU A 44 -57.75 11.47 -39.32
CA LEU A 44 -57.09 10.25 -39.78
C LEU A 44 -57.01 9.24 -38.63
N PRO A 45 -57.50 7.99 -38.82
CA PRO A 45 -57.48 6.99 -37.78
C PRO A 45 -56.07 6.58 -37.38
N CYS A 46 -55.84 6.45 -36.08
CA CYS A 46 -54.63 5.87 -35.51
C CYS A 46 -54.87 4.37 -35.30
N GLU A 47 -54.20 3.53 -36.09
CA GLU A 47 -54.37 2.07 -36.13
C GLU A 47 -53.02 1.37 -35.98
N PRO A 48 -52.35 1.49 -34.81
CA PRO A 48 -51.09 0.80 -34.57
C PRO A 48 -51.28 -0.71 -34.52
N ALA A 49 -50.22 -1.46 -34.86
CA ALA A 49 -50.18 -2.89 -34.59
C ALA A 49 -50.15 -3.16 -33.06
N GLN A 50 -50.38 -4.42 -32.66
CA GLN A 50 -50.26 -4.81 -31.26
C GLN A 50 -48.86 -4.49 -30.72
N GLY A 51 -48.79 -3.76 -29.60
CA GLY A 51 -47.52 -3.35 -29.00
C GLY A 51 -46.89 -2.10 -29.63
N GLN A 52 -47.64 -1.34 -30.44
CA GLN A 52 -47.20 -0.07 -31.01
C GLN A 52 -48.11 1.10 -30.59
N THR A 53 -47.59 2.32 -30.75
CA THR A 53 -48.35 3.56 -30.65
C THR A 53 -48.07 4.45 -31.85
N GLY A 54 -48.98 5.38 -32.13
CA GLY A 54 -48.82 6.36 -33.20
C GLY A 54 -48.18 7.66 -32.71
N ILE A 55 -47.29 8.23 -33.53
CA ILE A 55 -46.80 9.60 -33.44
C ILE A 55 -47.29 10.34 -34.69
N PHE A 56 -48.04 11.42 -34.50
CA PHE A 56 -48.54 12.25 -35.59
C PHE A 56 -47.49 13.28 -36.00
N THR A 57 -46.93 13.14 -37.20
CA THR A 57 -45.89 14.04 -37.74
C THR A 57 -46.16 14.27 -39.22
N ASP A 58 -45.97 15.51 -39.68
CA ASP A 58 -46.16 15.91 -41.10
C ASP A 58 -47.51 15.51 -41.72
N GLY A 59 -48.57 15.51 -40.90
CA GLY A 59 -49.93 15.20 -41.35
C GLY A 59 -50.22 13.71 -41.53
N GLN A 60 -49.37 12.82 -41.02
CA GLN A 60 -49.52 11.37 -41.07
C GLN A 60 -49.16 10.71 -39.73
N TRP A 61 -49.68 9.49 -39.50
CA TRP A 61 -49.29 8.65 -38.38
C TRP A 61 -48.02 7.87 -38.71
N GLN A 62 -47.01 7.97 -37.85
CA GLN A 62 -45.85 7.09 -37.81
C GLN A 62 -46.01 6.14 -36.63
N TYR A 63 -45.84 4.85 -36.85
CA TYR A 63 -45.99 3.86 -35.79
C TYR A 63 -44.64 3.45 -35.24
N VAL A 64 -44.54 3.45 -33.91
CA VAL A 64 -43.34 3.05 -33.18
C VAL A 64 -43.70 1.99 -32.14
N ASP A 65 -42.72 1.17 -31.79
CA ASP A 65 -42.89 0.17 -30.74
C ASP A 65 -43.15 0.86 -29.39
N ASP A 66 -44.16 0.37 -28.69
CA ASP A 66 -44.60 0.88 -27.42
C ASP A 66 -44.20 -0.09 -26.31
N ILE A 67 -43.00 0.11 -25.79
CA ILE A 67 -42.45 -0.67 -24.67
C ILE A 67 -42.84 -0.08 -23.31
N ARG A 68 -43.78 0.87 -23.24
CA ARG A 68 -44.26 1.42 -21.97
C ARG A 68 -44.93 0.33 -21.13
N GLY A 69 -44.71 0.38 -19.83
CA GLY A 69 -45.14 -0.66 -18.89
C GLY A 69 -44.21 -1.88 -18.83
N GLN A 70 -43.22 -2.00 -19.72
CA GLN A 70 -42.20 -3.04 -19.62
C GLN A 70 -41.35 -2.85 -18.36
N ARG A 71 -41.23 -3.92 -17.57
CA ARG A 71 -40.37 -3.98 -16.38
C ARG A 71 -38.94 -4.32 -16.79
N TYR A 72 -37.99 -3.69 -16.13
CA TYR A 72 -36.57 -4.00 -16.25
C TYR A 72 -35.88 -3.77 -14.91
N TRP A 73 -34.66 -4.27 -14.74
CA TRP A 73 -33.92 -4.21 -13.49
C TRP A 73 -32.50 -3.71 -13.69
N ASP A 74 -31.90 -3.16 -12.64
CA ASP A 74 -30.44 -2.96 -12.57
C ASP A 74 -29.72 -4.26 -12.15
N GLU A 75 -28.39 -4.22 -12.10
CA GLU A 75 -27.56 -5.37 -11.72
C GLU A 75 -27.78 -5.87 -10.28
N HIS A 76 -28.50 -5.11 -9.45
CA HIS A 76 -28.79 -5.44 -8.05
C HIS A 76 -30.24 -5.90 -7.84
N GLY A 77 -31.04 -5.99 -8.91
CA GLY A 77 -32.43 -6.41 -8.85
C GLY A 77 -33.40 -5.27 -8.48
N THR A 78 -32.97 -4.01 -8.52
CA THR A 78 -33.87 -2.86 -8.38
C THR A 78 -34.76 -2.78 -9.61
N GLY A 79 -36.08 -2.83 -9.41
CA GLY A 79 -37.05 -2.81 -10.51
C GLY A 79 -37.40 -1.40 -10.97
N PHE A 80 -37.51 -1.25 -12.29
CA PHE A 80 -37.93 -0.05 -13.00
C PHE A 80 -39.05 -0.39 -14.00
N VAL A 81 -39.77 0.63 -14.44
CA VAL A 81 -40.83 0.50 -15.46
C VAL A 81 -40.67 1.63 -16.46
N ILE A 82 -40.75 1.31 -17.75
CA ILE A 82 -40.77 2.33 -18.81
C ILE A 82 -42.07 3.12 -18.72
N SER A 83 -41.96 4.41 -18.40
CA SER A 83 -43.11 5.31 -18.18
C SER A 83 -43.35 6.29 -19.33
N SER A 84 -42.36 6.48 -20.21
CA SER A 84 -42.43 7.35 -21.39
C SER A 84 -42.13 6.56 -22.65
N LEU A 85 -42.53 7.11 -23.81
CA LEU A 85 -42.19 6.51 -25.09
C LEU A 85 -40.66 6.49 -25.25
N SER A 86 -40.11 5.31 -25.49
CA SER A 86 -38.67 5.07 -25.65
C SER A 86 -38.46 4.11 -26.80
N GLU A 87 -37.43 4.36 -27.60
CA GLU A 87 -37.07 3.51 -28.75
C GLU A 87 -36.40 2.20 -28.30
N ALA A 88 -35.80 2.17 -27.10
CA ALA A 88 -35.12 1.01 -26.57
C ALA A 88 -35.04 1.02 -25.03
N LEU A 89 -34.69 -0.15 -24.46
CA LEU A 89 -34.24 -0.23 -23.08
C LEU A 89 -32.80 0.31 -22.95
N PRO A 90 -32.41 0.85 -21.78
CA PRO A 90 -31.01 1.18 -21.52
C PRO A 90 -30.10 -0.04 -21.71
N ASP A 91 -28.85 0.18 -22.12
CA ASP A 91 -27.88 -0.92 -22.37
C ASP A 91 -27.59 -1.78 -21.13
N TRP A 92 -27.74 -1.20 -19.94
CA TRP A 92 -27.57 -1.89 -18.66
C TRP A 92 -28.83 -2.62 -18.18
N ALA A 93 -29.96 -2.44 -18.86
CA ALA A 93 -31.25 -2.95 -18.41
C ALA A 93 -31.30 -4.48 -18.51
N ILE A 94 -31.60 -5.11 -17.38
CA ILE A 94 -31.83 -6.55 -17.31
C ILE A 94 -33.32 -6.80 -17.45
N THR A 95 -33.71 -7.72 -18.34
CA THR A 95 -35.12 -8.11 -18.55
C THR A 95 -35.47 -9.45 -17.91
N LEU A 96 -34.46 -10.17 -17.38
CA LEU A 96 -34.66 -11.38 -16.60
C LEU A 96 -35.14 -11.00 -15.21
N GLU A 97 -36.31 -11.48 -14.80
CA GLU A 97 -36.87 -11.20 -13.48
C GLU A 97 -35.94 -11.75 -12.37
N PRO A 98 -35.54 -10.91 -11.39
CA PRO A 98 -34.72 -11.35 -10.27
C PRO A 98 -35.46 -12.37 -9.40
N PRO A 99 -34.79 -13.44 -8.93
CA PRO A 99 -35.35 -14.35 -7.95
C PRO A 99 -35.53 -13.64 -6.60
N ALA A 100 -36.25 -14.26 -5.66
CA ALA A 100 -36.23 -13.80 -4.28
C ALA A 100 -34.83 -14.02 -3.67
N ALA A 101 -34.29 -13.00 -3.01
CA ALA A 101 -33.04 -13.13 -2.28
C ALA A 101 -33.21 -14.09 -1.09
N GLU A 102 -32.24 -14.98 -0.87
CA GLU A 102 -32.22 -15.82 0.32
C GLU A 102 -31.94 -14.97 1.58
N PRO A 103 -32.40 -15.38 2.78
CA PRO A 103 -32.07 -14.66 4.00
C PRO A 103 -30.55 -14.47 4.15
N GLY A 104 -30.11 -13.24 4.36
CA GLY A 104 -28.68 -12.90 4.47
C GLY A 104 -27.94 -12.82 3.14
N HIS A 105 -28.62 -12.82 1.99
CA HIS A 105 -28.03 -12.67 0.67
C HIS A 105 -28.60 -11.45 -0.07
N VAL A 106 -27.81 -10.93 -1.01
CA VAL A 106 -28.21 -9.93 -2.00
C VAL A 106 -28.04 -10.49 -3.41
N LEU A 107 -28.72 -9.88 -4.37
CA LEU A 107 -28.67 -10.29 -5.76
C LEU A 107 -27.59 -9.52 -6.51
N GLN A 108 -26.88 -10.21 -7.38
CA GLN A 108 -25.98 -9.60 -8.36
C GLN A 108 -26.17 -10.27 -9.72
N PHE A 109 -26.42 -9.48 -10.75
CA PHE A 109 -26.49 -9.98 -12.12
C PHE A 109 -25.10 -9.98 -12.76
N ALA A 110 -24.59 -11.16 -13.10
CA ALA A 110 -23.30 -11.28 -13.77
C ALA A 110 -23.29 -12.50 -14.70
N GLY A 111 -22.66 -12.37 -15.87
CA GLY A 111 -22.58 -13.47 -16.84
C GLY A 111 -23.93 -13.95 -17.39
N GLY A 112 -24.94 -13.07 -17.41
CA GLY A 112 -26.27 -13.38 -17.92
C GLY A 112 -27.21 -14.11 -16.94
N GLN A 113 -26.85 -14.20 -15.67
CA GLN A 113 -27.64 -14.86 -14.63
C GLN A 113 -27.63 -14.08 -13.31
N TRP A 114 -28.67 -14.31 -12.50
CA TRP A 114 -28.74 -13.81 -11.13
C TRP A 114 -27.93 -14.70 -10.19
N LEU A 115 -27.02 -14.11 -9.45
CA LEU A 115 -26.23 -14.75 -8.41
C LEU A 115 -26.74 -14.28 -7.03
N GLN A 116 -26.81 -15.23 -6.09
CA GLN A 116 -27.00 -14.92 -4.66
C GLN A 116 -25.61 -14.71 -4.06
N VAL A 117 -25.36 -13.52 -3.53
CA VAL A 117 -24.11 -13.15 -2.87
C VAL A 117 -24.41 -12.95 -1.39
N GLU A 118 -23.64 -13.60 -0.52
CA GLU A 118 -23.81 -13.45 0.92
C GLU A 118 -23.55 -11.99 1.34
N ASP A 119 -24.50 -11.37 2.04
CA ASP A 119 -24.35 -10.02 2.57
C ASP A 119 -23.43 -10.06 3.80
N LYS A 120 -22.20 -9.63 3.59
CA LYS A 120 -21.18 -9.51 4.65
C LYS A 120 -21.16 -8.12 5.30
N THR A 121 -22.11 -7.23 5.05
CA THR A 121 -22.12 -5.88 5.62
C THR A 121 -22.00 -5.92 7.15
N GLY A 122 -21.09 -5.11 7.70
CA GLY A 122 -20.77 -5.08 9.12
C GLY A 122 -19.83 -6.19 9.59
N SER A 123 -19.56 -7.21 8.77
CA SER A 123 -18.54 -8.23 9.07
C SER A 123 -17.13 -7.64 8.95
N ALA A 124 -16.22 -8.17 9.75
CA ALA A 124 -14.81 -7.83 9.65
C ALA A 124 -14.10 -8.66 8.58
N PHE A 125 -13.19 -8.03 7.85
CA PHE A 125 -12.17 -8.71 7.07
C PHE A 125 -10.79 -8.17 7.43
N TYR A 126 -9.75 -8.93 7.10
CA TYR A 126 -8.40 -8.67 7.52
C TYR A 126 -7.46 -8.69 6.32
N GLU A 127 -6.52 -7.74 6.27
CA GLU A 127 -5.40 -7.74 5.34
C GLU A 127 -4.35 -8.78 5.74
N SER A 128 -3.35 -8.98 4.87
CA SER A 128 -2.34 -10.02 5.09
C SER A 128 -1.47 -9.83 6.34
N ASP A 129 -1.39 -8.61 6.88
CA ASP A 129 -0.65 -8.27 8.10
C ASP A 129 -1.53 -8.24 9.37
N GLY A 130 -2.83 -8.59 9.25
CA GLY A 130 -3.78 -8.54 10.36
C GLY A 130 -4.55 -7.22 10.49
N THR A 131 -4.33 -6.23 9.61
CA THR A 131 -5.08 -4.97 9.65
C THR A 131 -6.57 -5.23 9.43
N LYS A 132 -7.40 -4.78 10.37
CA LYS A 132 -8.84 -5.03 10.39
C LYS A 132 -9.62 -3.93 9.66
N HIS A 133 -10.57 -4.36 8.82
CA HIS A 133 -11.53 -3.52 8.11
C HIS A 133 -12.95 -4.03 8.32
N ILE A 134 -13.94 -3.18 8.02
CA ILE A 134 -15.37 -3.51 8.09
C ILE A 134 -15.97 -3.40 6.70
N VAL A 135 -16.76 -4.40 6.31
CA VAL A 135 -17.51 -4.37 5.06
C VAL A 135 -18.63 -3.33 5.15
N THR A 136 -18.65 -2.38 4.21
CA THR A 136 -19.60 -1.25 4.18
C THR A 136 -20.70 -1.37 3.12
N SER A 137 -20.63 -2.40 2.26
CA SER A 137 -21.56 -2.60 1.15
C SER A 137 -21.96 -4.07 1.06
N ALA A 138 -23.22 -4.32 0.75
CA ALA A 138 -23.75 -5.67 0.60
C ALA A 138 -23.20 -6.40 -0.65
N TRP A 139 -22.75 -5.64 -1.66
CA TRP A 139 -22.10 -6.17 -2.87
C TRP A 139 -20.57 -6.13 -2.79
N PHE A 140 -20.02 -6.15 -1.58
CA PHE A 140 -18.58 -6.09 -1.37
C PHE A 140 -17.87 -7.32 -1.94
N THR A 141 -16.82 -7.07 -2.71
CA THR A 141 -15.89 -8.10 -3.16
C THR A 141 -14.64 -8.06 -2.30
N LEU A 142 -14.26 -9.19 -1.70
CA LEU A 142 -13.05 -9.30 -0.91
C LEU A 142 -11.81 -9.02 -1.79
N PRO A 143 -10.97 -8.03 -1.46
CA PRO A 143 -9.75 -7.76 -2.21
C PRO A 143 -8.79 -8.96 -2.17
N ALA A 144 -7.98 -9.10 -3.21
CA ALA A 144 -6.96 -10.14 -3.28
C ALA A 144 -6.01 -10.06 -2.07
N GLY A 145 -5.70 -11.22 -1.47
CA GLY A 145 -4.81 -11.30 -0.31
C GLY A 145 -5.45 -10.98 1.04
N CYS A 146 -6.73 -10.60 1.07
CA CYS A 146 -7.51 -10.43 2.30
C CYS A 146 -8.23 -11.72 2.70
N THR A 147 -8.72 -11.78 3.93
CA THR A 147 -9.47 -12.92 4.47
C THR A 147 -10.58 -12.48 5.43
N PHE A 148 -11.66 -13.25 5.50
CA PHE A 148 -12.68 -13.12 6.56
C PHE A 148 -12.31 -13.91 7.83
N ILE A 149 -11.21 -14.66 7.81
CA ILE A 149 -10.74 -15.43 8.96
C ILE A 149 -9.97 -14.49 9.89
N GLU A 150 -10.41 -14.41 11.15
CA GLU A 150 -9.74 -13.61 12.17
C GLU A 150 -8.31 -14.10 12.44
N PRO A 151 -7.30 -13.21 12.55
CA PRO A 151 -5.97 -13.59 12.97
C PRO A 151 -5.99 -14.25 14.35
N PRO A 152 -5.13 -15.26 14.58
CA PRO A 152 -5.08 -15.95 15.86
C PRO A 152 -4.50 -15.03 16.95
N GLU A 153 -4.61 -15.45 18.20
CA GLU A 153 -4.14 -14.68 19.35
C GLU A 153 -2.68 -14.23 19.20
N SER A 154 -2.39 -13.02 19.67
CA SER A 154 -1.04 -12.47 19.65
C SER A 154 -0.10 -13.30 20.52
N LYS A 155 1.11 -13.53 20.01
CA LYS A 155 2.18 -14.20 20.75
C LYS A 155 3.36 -13.24 20.93
N PRO A 156 3.96 -13.14 22.13
CA PRO A 156 5.12 -12.27 22.32
C PRO A 156 6.23 -12.61 21.31
N THR A 157 6.85 -11.60 20.70
CA THR A 157 7.91 -11.75 19.68
C THR A 157 7.50 -12.42 18.36
N PHE A 158 6.19 -12.52 18.09
CA PHE A 158 5.66 -12.98 16.81
C PHE A 158 4.60 -12.02 16.28
N VAL A 159 4.53 -11.90 14.96
CA VAL A 159 3.38 -11.35 14.25
C VAL A 159 2.67 -12.45 13.47
N THR A 160 1.41 -12.24 13.14
CA THR A 160 0.63 -13.13 12.29
C THR A 160 0.65 -12.62 10.86
N ARG A 161 0.79 -13.53 9.89
CA ARG A 161 0.74 -13.20 8.46
C ARG A 161 -0.15 -14.19 7.73
N TRP A 162 -1.07 -13.67 6.93
CA TRP A 162 -1.92 -14.47 6.04
C TRP A 162 -1.10 -14.94 4.83
N ASN A 163 -1.11 -16.26 4.56
CA ASN A 163 -0.39 -16.82 3.41
C ASN A 163 -1.31 -17.11 2.20
N GLY A 164 -2.58 -16.70 2.26
CA GLY A 164 -3.61 -17.01 1.26
C GLY A 164 -4.54 -18.16 1.67
N THR A 165 -4.13 -19.01 2.61
CA THR A 165 -4.91 -20.17 3.09
C THR A 165 -5.11 -20.15 4.60
N GLU A 166 -4.07 -19.76 5.36
CA GLU A 166 -4.09 -19.73 6.82
C GLU A 166 -3.21 -18.61 7.39
N TRP A 167 -3.39 -18.35 8.69
CA TRP A 167 -2.55 -17.44 9.45
C TRP A 167 -1.30 -18.17 9.97
N VAL A 168 -0.13 -17.62 9.67
CA VAL A 168 1.16 -18.16 10.12
C VAL A 168 1.80 -17.20 11.12
N TYR A 169 2.37 -17.74 12.20
CA TYR A 169 3.21 -16.96 13.10
C TYR A 169 4.60 -16.77 12.52
N VAL A 170 5.00 -15.51 12.33
CA VAL A 170 6.33 -15.11 11.88
C VAL A 170 7.04 -14.44 13.04
N LYS A 171 8.26 -14.89 13.36
CA LYS A 171 9.04 -14.31 14.44
C LYS A 171 9.35 -12.85 14.10
N ASP A 172 9.05 -11.97 15.05
CA ASP A 172 9.34 -10.54 14.94
C ASP A 172 10.65 -10.24 15.66
N LEU A 173 11.70 -10.08 14.86
CA LEU A 173 13.02 -9.68 15.32
C LEU A 173 13.33 -8.22 14.92
N ARG A 174 12.35 -7.49 14.38
CA ARG A 174 12.57 -6.11 13.92
C ARG A 174 12.99 -5.21 15.09
N GLY A 175 13.85 -4.25 14.81
CA GLY A 175 14.42 -3.35 15.82
C GLY A 175 15.57 -3.95 16.63
N LEU A 176 15.86 -5.25 16.51
CA LEU A 176 17.04 -5.84 17.15
C LEU A 176 18.31 -5.49 16.36
N THR A 177 19.36 -5.13 17.10
CA THR A 177 20.71 -4.96 16.55
C THR A 177 21.32 -6.31 16.20
N VAL A 178 21.92 -6.37 15.02
CA VAL A 178 22.71 -7.49 14.50
C VAL A 178 24.03 -6.95 13.94
N TRP A 179 25.04 -7.82 13.87
CA TRP A 179 26.37 -7.47 13.39
C TRP A 179 26.68 -8.27 12.13
N ASN A 180 27.22 -7.58 11.12
CA ASN A 180 27.66 -8.22 9.89
C ASN A 180 28.88 -9.12 10.19
N THR A 181 28.80 -10.39 9.81
CA THR A 181 29.83 -11.39 10.12
C THR A 181 31.14 -11.16 9.35
N ALA A 182 31.13 -10.35 8.29
CA ALA A 182 32.32 -9.99 7.52
C ALA A 182 32.91 -8.63 7.93
N THR A 183 32.09 -7.61 8.20
CA THR A 183 32.56 -6.23 8.44
C THR A 183 32.51 -5.80 9.90
N LYS A 184 31.88 -6.56 10.79
CA LYS A 184 31.59 -6.20 12.20
C LYS A 184 30.65 -5.01 12.38
N GLU A 185 30.13 -4.44 11.29
CA GLU A 185 29.23 -3.29 11.34
C GLU A 185 27.88 -3.68 11.94
N ALA A 186 27.38 -2.83 12.83
CA ALA A 186 26.06 -2.97 13.42
C ALA A 186 24.98 -2.54 12.41
N SER A 187 23.88 -3.29 12.38
CA SER A 187 22.68 -2.99 11.62
C SER A 187 21.44 -3.37 12.43
N THR A 188 20.27 -2.92 11.99
CA THR A 188 19.00 -3.19 12.65
C THR A 188 18.13 -4.04 11.72
N ILE A 189 17.53 -5.09 12.26
CA ILE A 189 16.56 -5.90 11.51
C ILE A 189 15.33 -5.03 11.20
N ILE A 190 14.97 -4.93 9.93
CA ILE A 190 13.77 -4.19 9.47
C ILE A 190 12.70 -5.12 8.88
N GLU A 191 13.09 -6.34 8.50
CA GLU A 191 12.19 -7.33 7.91
C GLU A 191 11.72 -8.37 8.94
N LEU A 192 10.54 -8.94 8.69
CA LEU A 192 10.00 -10.05 9.47
C LEU A 192 10.71 -11.36 9.10
N GLY A 193 11.03 -12.17 10.10
CA GLY A 193 11.65 -13.48 9.89
C GLY A 193 12.87 -13.75 10.78
N PRO A 194 13.73 -14.71 10.38
CA PRO A 194 14.97 -15.00 11.09
C PRO A 194 15.98 -13.87 10.96
N VAL A 195 17.12 -14.00 11.66
CA VAL A 195 18.27 -13.12 11.43
C VAL A 195 18.71 -13.30 9.97
N PRO A 196 18.91 -12.22 9.19
CA PRO A 196 19.37 -12.32 7.81
C PRO A 196 20.71 -13.03 7.67
N ASP A 197 20.94 -13.70 6.54
CA ASP A 197 22.21 -14.36 6.26
C ASP A 197 23.37 -13.34 6.26
N GLY A 198 24.53 -13.76 6.78
CA GLY A 198 25.69 -12.88 6.95
C GLY A 198 25.58 -11.94 8.16
N TYR A 199 24.57 -12.10 9.00
CA TYR A 199 24.43 -11.38 10.26
C TYR A 199 24.36 -12.33 11.46
N THR A 200 24.84 -11.84 12.60
CA THR A 200 24.78 -12.52 13.89
C THR A 200 24.27 -11.58 14.97
N ARG A 201 23.70 -12.14 16.04
CA ARG A 201 23.32 -11.38 17.25
C ARG A 201 24.45 -11.28 18.26
N LEU A 202 25.59 -11.90 17.98
CA LEU A 202 26.78 -11.86 18.81
C LEU A 202 27.55 -10.58 18.52
N ILE A 203 28.00 -9.91 19.58
CA ILE A 203 28.76 -8.66 19.48
C ILE A 203 30.22 -9.02 19.15
N PRO A 204 30.81 -8.48 18.07
CA PRO A 204 32.22 -8.68 17.76
C PRO A 204 33.12 -7.91 18.72
N GLY A 205 34.20 -8.56 19.16
CA GLY A 205 35.36 -7.89 19.72
C GLY A 205 36.21 -7.21 18.65
N GLN A 206 37.10 -6.31 19.11
CA GLN A 206 37.99 -5.53 18.23
C GLN A 206 38.82 -6.42 17.29
N PHE A 207 39.43 -7.48 17.85
CA PHE A 207 40.31 -8.40 17.13
C PHE A 207 39.62 -9.71 16.75
N ASP A 208 38.30 -9.80 16.86
CA ASP A 208 37.61 -11.06 16.58
C ASP A 208 37.46 -11.32 15.08
N GLU A 209 37.40 -12.59 14.69
CA GLU A 209 37.05 -13.06 13.35
C GLU A 209 35.91 -14.06 13.44
N TRP A 210 35.06 -14.10 12.42
CA TRP A 210 33.91 -15.00 12.40
C TRP A 210 34.34 -16.39 11.92
N ASP A 211 34.11 -17.43 12.73
CA ASP A 211 34.47 -18.82 12.39
C ASP A 211 33.37 -19.59 11.63
N GLY A 212 32.25 -18.92 11.34
CA GLY A 212 31.03 -19.53 10.79
C GLY A 212 29.90 -19.66 11.81
N THR A 213 30.23 -19.67 13.11
CA THR A 213 29.28 -19.90 14.22
C THR A 213 29.42 -18.92 15.37
N ALA A 214 30.64 -18.42 15.64
CA ALA A 214 30.95 -17.51 16.73
C ALA A 214 32.09 -16.55 16.35
N TRP A 215 32.19 -15.46 17.12
CA TRP A 215 33.35 -14.59 17.09
C TRP A 215 34.49 -15.22 17.87
N VAL A 216 35.64 -15.41 17.21
CA VAL A 216 36.86 -15.98 17.79
C VAL A 216 37.96 -14.93 17.72
N LYS A 217 38.60 -14.64 18.85
CA LYS A 217 39.66 -13.65 18.91
C LYS A 217 40.86 -14.06 18.05
N ASN A 218 41.26 -13.21 17.12
CA ASN A 218 42.52 -13.33 16.40
C ASN A 218 43.66 -12.79 17.28
N ILE A 219 44.35 -13.71 17.96
CA ILE A 219 45.47 -13.40 18.87
C ILE A 219 46.62 -12.73 18.10
N ALA A 220 46.90 -13.14 16.86
CA ALA A 220 48.00 -12.57 16.09
C ALA A 220 47.77 -11.08 15.77
N LEU A 221 46.53 -10.69 15.44
CA LEU A 221 46.17 -9.29 15.22
C LEU A 221 46.21 -8.48 16.53
N GLU A 222 45.82 -9.08 17.66
CA GLU A 222 45.92 -8.42 18.97
C GLU A 222 47.39 -8.20 19.35
N ASP A 223 48.25 -9.20 19.17
CA ASP A 223 49.68 -9.12 19.46
C ASP A 223 50.40 -8.08 18.56
N GLU A 224 50.10 -8.06 17.26
CA GLU A 224 50.63 -7.07 16.33
C GLU A 224 50.24 -5.64 16.75
N TYR A 225 48.97 -5.43 17.08
CA TYR A 225 48.49 -4.13 17.59
C TYR A 225 49.19 -3.71 18.89
N LEU A 226 49.35 -4.63 19.85
CA LEU A 226 50.04 -4.34 21.11
C LEU A 226 51.52 -4.03 20.90
N GLN A 227 52.17 -4.71 19.97
CA GLN A 227 53.56 -4.45 19.60
C GLN A 227 53.70 -3.05 18.98
N GLU A 228 52.85 -2.67 18.03
CA GLU A 228 52.86 -1.32 17.45
C GLU A 228 52.66 -0.23 18.51
N GLN A 229 51.75 -0.45 19.46
CA GLN A 229 51.53 0.47 20.59
C GLN A 229 52.78 0.58 21.48
N ALA A 230 53.45 -0.54 21.76
CA ALA A 230 54.68 -0.56 22.53
C ALA A 230 55.82 0.16 21.79
N GLU A 231 55.95 -0.04 20.47
CA GLU A 231 56.95 0.63 19.63
C GLU A 231 56.71 2.14 19.57
N SER A 232 55.47 2.58 19.36
CA SER A 232 55.11 4.00 19.40
C SER A 232 55.46 4.62 20.75
N ARG A 233 55.09 3.96 21.85
CA ARG A 233 55.41 4.44 23.20
C ARG A 233 56.92 4.53 23.44
N LYS A 234 57.70 3.55 22.98
CA LYS A 234 59.17 3.58 23.07
C LYS A 234 59.73 4.77 22.30
N ALA A 235 59.24 5.02 21.10
CA ALA A 235 59.65 6.15 20.28
C ALA A 235 59.37 7.50 20.96
N ASP A 236 58.17 7.68 21.52
CA ASP A 236 57.79 8.90 22.24
C ASP A 236 58.70 9.17 23.45
N LEU A 237 58.94 8.13 24.27
CA LEU A 237 59.81 8.25 25.44
C LEU A 237 61.28 8.53 25.08
N LEU A 238 61.77 7.94 23.98
CA LEU A 238 63.12 8.21 23.47
C LEU A 238 63.25 9.64 22.93
N ALA A 239 62.20 10.16 22.28
CA ALA A 239 62.17 11.54 21.79
C ALA A 239 62.17 12.53 22.95
N GLU A 240 61.33 12.31 23.96
CA GLU A 240 61.30 13.13 25.18
C GLU A 240 62.65 13.11 25.89
N ALA A 241 63.23 11.92 26.13
CA ALA A 241 64.55 11.80 26.75
C ALA A 241 65.63 12.51 25.94
N SER A 242 65.59 12.41 24.61
CA SER A 242 66.54 13.11 23.73
C SER A 242 66.40 14.63 23.78
N GLN A 243 65.17 15.14 23.92
CA GLN A 243 64.92 16.57 24.10
C GLN A 243 65.49 17.08 25.43
N GLN A 244 65.25 16.36 26.54
CA GLN A 244 65.81 16.73 27.85
C GLN A 244 67.33 16.69 27.84
N ILE A 245 67.93 15.65 27.25
CA ILE A 245 69.38 15.54 27.08
C ILE A 245 69.91 16.73 26.27
N ALA A 246 69.27 17.12 25.17
CA ALA A 246 69.73 18.24 24.35
C ALA A 246 69.80 19.57 25.14
N VAL A 247 68.77 19.85 25.96
CA VAL A 247 68.74 21.06 26.81
C VAL A 247 69.85 21.02 27.86
N LEU A 248 70.00 19.90 28.55
CA LEU A 248 71.01 19.74 29.61
C LEU A 248 72.44 19.71 29.06
N THR A 249 72.65 19.08 27.90
CA THR A 249 73.94 19.09 27.19
C THR A 249 74.30 20.50 26.76
N TYR A 250 73.36 21.30 26.25
CA TYR A 250 73.63 22.70 25.91
C TYR A 250 74.09 23.52 27.14
N ALA A 251 73.44 23.34 28.30
CA ALA A 251 73.86 23.99 29.55
C ALA A 251 75.26 23.54 30.01
N ALA A 252 75.58 22.26 29.83
CA ALA A 252 76.90 21.71 30.16
C ALA A 252 77.98 22.25 29.21
N ASP A 253 77.73 22.25 27.90
CA ASP A 253 78.65 22.73 26.86
C ASP A 253 78.88 24.25 26.94
N SER A 254 77.88 25.00 27.38
CA SER A 254 78.01 26.45 27.64
C SER A 254 78.80 26.77 28.93
N GLY A 255 79.13 25.76 29.73
CA GLY A 255 79.79 25.91 31.03
C GLY A 255 78.90 26.52 32.12
N GLN A 256 77.58 26.49 31.94
CA GLN A 256 76.60 27.10 32.84
C GLN A 256 75.76 26.08 33.63
N ALA A 257 75.95 24.78 33.39
CA ALA A 257 75.24 23.74 34.11
C ALA A 257 75.54 23.75 35.61
N THR A 258 74.48 23.60 36.41
CA THR A 258 74.56 23.32 37.84
C THR A 258 74.95 21.86 38.10
N ASP A 259 75.40 21.55 39.32
CA ASP A 259 75.70 20.17 39.74
C ASP A 259 74.46 19.26 39.60
N ASP A 260 73.27 19.79 39.88
CA ASP A 260 72.00 19.08 39.73
C ASP A 260 71.67 18.80 38.26
N GLU A 261 71.91 19.75 37.34
CA GLU A 261 71.71 19.54 35.90
C GLU A 261 72.71 18.54 35.33
N ALA A 262 73.96 18.54 35.80
CA ALA A 262 74.96 17.55 35.41
C ALA A 262 74.58 16.13 35.89
N ALA A 263 74.08 16.00 37.13
CA ALA A 263 73.57 14.74 37.65
C ALA A 263 72.30 14.28 36.90
N MET A 264 71.41 15.21 36.55
CA MET A 264 70.19 14.95 35.80
C MET A 264 70.49 14.52 34.36
N LEU A 265 71.50 15.13 33.72
CA LEU A 265 71.97 14.75 32.38
C LEU A 265 72.40 13.27 32.35
N ALA A 266 73.19 12.84 33.34
CA ALA A 266 73.61 11.44 33.46
C ALA A 266 72.41 10.49 33.61
N LYS A 267 71.45 10.83 34.49
CA LYS A 267 70.23 10.02 34.67
C LYS A 267 69.37 9.93 33.41
N TRP A 268 69.22 11.01 32.64
CA TRP A 268 68.47 10.98 31.38
C TRP A 268 69.18 10.19 30.29
N GLN A 269 70.52 10.23 30.23
CA GLN A 269 71.30 9.40 29.31
C GLN A 269 71.14 7.91 29.62
N ASP A 270 71.21 7.54 30.90
CA ASP A 270 70.97 6.16 31.36
C ASP A 270 69.53 5.70 31.11
N TYR A 271 68.55 6.58 31.34
CA TYR A 271 67.14 6.34 31.03
C TYR A 271 66.93 6.08 29.52
N ARG A 272 67.50 6.93 28.65
CA ARG A 272 67.40 6.76 27.19
C ARG A 272 68.05 5.47 26.71
N LEU A 273 69.21 5.10 27.27
CA LEU A 273 69.89 3.84 26.97
C LEU A 273 69.07 2.63 27.46
N SER A 274 68.42 2.75 28.62
CA SER A 274 67.54 1.70 29.13
C SER A 274 66.31 1.52 28.24
N LEU A 275 65.68 2.63 27.82
CA LEU A 275 64.58 2.61 26.85
C LEU A 275 64.97 1.97 25.53
N SER A 276 66.14 2.30 24.96
CA SER A 276 66.55 1.76 23.65
C SER A 276 66.73 0.25 23.65
N ARG A 277 67.05 -0.34 24.81
CA ARG A 277 67.23 -1.78 25.03
C ARG A 277 65.93 -2.55 25.31
N ILE A 278 64.80 -1.87 25.51
CA ILE A 278 63.51 -2.53 25.70
C ILE A 278 63.15 -3.33 24.46
N ASP A 279 62.83 -4.61 24.66
CA ASP A 279 62.20 -5.45 23.65
C ASP A 279 60.69 -5.19 23.65
N THR A 280 60.19 -4.62 22.56
CA THR A 280 58.78 -4.26 22.38
C THR A 280 57.91 -5.44 21.94
N ALA A 281 58.52 -6.58 21.60
CA ALA A 281 57.80 -7.82 21.30
C ALA A 281 57.46 -8.64 22.56
N SER A 282 57.94 -8.23 23.75
CA SER A 282 57.59 -8.87 25.01
C SER A 282 56.15 -8.54 25.41
N SER A 283 55.39 -9.55 25.86
CA SER A 283 54.05 -9.36 26.43
C SER A 283 54.07 -8.68 27.80
N ASP A 284 55.21 -8.67 28.49
CA ASP A 284 55.41 -8.02 29.79
C ASP A 284 56.59 -7.04 29.71
N ILE A 285 56.26 -5.77 29.44
CA ILE A 285 57.25 -4.70 29.26
C ILE A 285 57.37 -3.87 30.53
N ALA A 286 58.50 -3.98 31.21
CA ALA A 286 58.85 -3.12 32.32
C ALA A 286 59.46 -1.79 31.82
N TRP A 287 58.64 -0.75 31.74
CA TRP A 287 59.09 0.58 31.36
C TRP A 287 59.95 1.20 32.47
N PRO A 288 61.17 1.71 32.17
CA PRO A 288 61.99 2.40 33.14
C PRO A 288 61.26 3.65 33.66
N GLN A 289 61.54 4.03 34.91
CA GLN A 289 61.00 5.25 35.50
C GLN A 289 61.78 6.45 35.00
N LYS A 290 61.07 7.55 34.75
CA LYS A 290 61.69 8.82 34.37
C LYS A 290 62.54 9.38 35.54
N PRO A 291 63.69 10.01 35.25
CA PRO A 291 64.56 10.65 36.25
C PRO A 291 63.92 11.76 37.09
#